data_AF-J3M4U9-F1
#
_entry.id   AF-J3M4U9-F1
#
_cell.length_a   1.000
_cell.length_b   1.000
_cell.length_c   1.000
_cell.angle_alpha   90.00
_cell.angle_beta   90.00
_cell.angle_gamma   90.00
#
_symmetry.space_group_name_H-M   'P 1'
#
loop_
_entity.id
_entity.type
_entity.pdbx_description
1 polymer ?
#
loop_
_entity_poly.entity_id
_entity_poly.type
_entity_poly.pdbx_seq_one_letter_code
_entity_poly.pdbx_strand_id
1 'polypeptide(L)'
;YASLVLDHLDPAGVLFSHRLYRGACRDPGDGRLVKDLAATGRELHRAVIVDDNPNAYSLQPENAVPVAPFIDDANDQELERVMGILAIAAEFDDTRDAIKHYKDLVEAT
;
A
#
# COMPACT_ATOMS: atom_id res chain seq x y z
N TYR A 1 16.88 -9.01 6.64
CA TYR A 1 16.42 -9.46 5.31
C TYR A 1 15.91 -8.29 4.48
N ALA A 2 14.77 -7.67 4.83
CA ALA A 2 14.16 -6.60 4.01
C ALA A 2 15.11 -5.45 3.62
N SER A 3 15.99 -5.00 4.53
CA SER A 3 16.96 -3.95 4.21
C SER A 3 17.87 -4.29 3.01
N LEU A 4 18.35 -5.53 2.92
CA LEU A 4 19.21 -5.95 1.80
C LEU A 4 18.47 -5.89 0.45
N VAL A 5 17.18 -6.24 0.45
CA VAL A 5 16.32 -6.14 -0.75
C VAL A 5 16.13 -4.67 -1.12
N LEU A 6 15.80 -3.81 -0.15
CA LEU A 6 15.63 -2.39 -0.38
C LEU A 6 16.94 -1.71 -0.85
N ASP A 7 18.09 -2.13 -0.34
CA ASP A 7 19.39 -1.62 -0.77
C ASP A 7 19.73 -2.02 -2.22
N HIS A 8 19.23 -3.19 -2.67
CA HIS A 8 19.35 -3.60 -4.06
C HIS A 8 18.40 -2.82 -5.00
N LEU A 9 17.17 -2.57 -4.53
CA LEU A 9 16.14 -1.84 -5.30
C LEU A 9 16.41 -0.32 -5.38
N ASP A 10 16.98 0.26 -4.33
CA ASP A 10 17.26 1.70 -4.22
C ASP A 10 18.71 1.92 -3.76
N PRO A 11 19.71 1.61 -4.61
CA PRO A 11 21.12 1.68 -4.24
C PRO A 11 21.60 3.11 -3.97
N ALA A 12 20.91 4.11 -4.51
CA ALA A 12 21.19 5.53 -4.27
C ALA A 12 20.46 6.09 -3.04
N GLY A 13 19.48 5.37 -2.49
CA GLY A 13 18.69 5.81 -1.34
C GLY A 13 17.78 7.01 -1.63
N VAL A 14 17.30 7.15 -2.87
CA VAL A 14 16.49 8.30 -3.30
C VAL A 14 15.01 7.96 -3.48
N LEU A 15 14.66 6.67 -3.54
CA LEU A 15 13.28 6.22 -3.76
C LEU A 15 12.51 6.09 -2.44
N PHE A 16 13.13 5.54 -1.39
CA PHE A 16 12.45 5.31 -0.11
C PHE A 16 12.80 6.37 0.94
N SER A 17 11.86 7.26 1.28
CA SER A 17 12.08 8.28 2.31
C SER A 17 12.21 7.73 3.73
N HIS A 18 11.49 6.65 4.05
CA HIS A 18 11.52 5.98 5.35
C HIS A 18 11.34 4.47 5.19
N ARG A 19 11.94 3.69 6.10
CA ARG A 19 11.81 2.22 6.15
C ARG A 19 11.20 1.81 7.48
N LEU A 20 9.97 1.30 7.44
CA LEU A 20 9.27 0.75 8.60
C LEU A 20 9.31 -0.77 8.53
N TYR A 21 9.51 -1.42 9.69
CA TYR A 21 9.68 -2.86 9.79
C TYR A 21 8.65 -3.47 10.74
N ARG A 22 8.71 -4.79 10.94
CA ARG A 22 7.81 -5.54 11.83
C ARG A 22 7.62 -4.92 13.23
N GLY A 23 8.66 -4.29 13.79
CA GLY A 23 8.56 -3.61 15.10
C GLY A 23 7.73 -2.32 15.11
N ALA A 24 7.40 -1.77 13.93
CA ALA A 24 6.50 -0.63 13.78
C ALA A 24 5.03 -1.06 13.57
N CYS A 25 4.78 -2.35 13.36
CA CYS A 25 3.41 -2.86 13.27
C CYS A 25 2.77 -2.95 14.65
N ARG A 26 1.44 -2.80 14.69
CA ARG A 26 0.61 -3.03 15.86
C ARG A 26 0.16 -4.48 15.91
N ASP A 27 0.24 -5.08 17.10
CA ASP A 27 -0.37 -6.37 17.41
C ASP A 27 -1.59 -6.12 18.32
N PRO A 28 -2.83 -6.39 17.86
CA PRO A 28 -4.03 -6.19 18.67
C PRO A 28 -4.23 -7.28 19.73
N GLY A 29 -3.30 -8.22 19.87
CA GLY A 29 -3.32 -9.30 20.88
C GLY A 29 -3.65 -10.67 20.30
N ASP A 30 -3.80 -10.80 18.99
CA ASP A 30 -4.07 -12.06 18.28
C ASP A 30 -2.86 -12.56 17.46
N GLY A 31 -1.71 -11.88 17.57
CA GLY A 31 -0.48 -12.22 16.86
C GLY A 31 -0.45 -11.72 15.41
N ARG A 32 -1.51 -11.06 14.94
CA ARG A 32 -1.53 -10.43 13.62
C ARG A 32 -0.82 -9.09 13.68
N LEU A 33 -0.10 -8.79 12.60
CA LEU A 33 0.62 -7.53 12.48
C LEU A 33 -0.15 -6.60 11.56
N VAL A 34 -0.59 -5.47 12.11
CA VAL A 34 -1.32 -4.45 11.37
C VAL A 34 -0.44 -3.21 11.21
N LYS A 35 -0.42 -2.66 10.01
CA LYS A 35 0.28 -1.42 9.64
C LYS A 35 -0.67 -0.26 9.88
N ASP A 36 -0.64 0.28 11.09
CA ASP A 36 -1.49 1.41 11.48
C ASP A 36 -1.00 2.71 10.80
N LEU A 37 -1.67 3.14 9.74
CA LEU A 37 -1.30 4.35 8.99
C LEU A 37 -1.40 5.60 9.86
N ALA A 38 -2.32 5.66 10.81
CA ALA A 38 -2.45 6.80 11.71
C ALA A 38 -1.20 7.00 12.59
N ALA A 39 -0.48 5.90 12.89
CA ALA A 39 0.75 5.94 13.66
C ALA A 39 1.95 6.50 12.87
N THR A 40 1.83 6.69 11.56
CA THR A 40 2.90 7.25 10.72
C THR A 40 3.04 8.77 10.82
N GLY A 41 2.05 9.46 11.42
CA GLY A 41 2.00 10.91 11.50
C GLY A 41 1.69 11.60 10.16
N ARG A 42 1.21 10.86 9.16
CA ARG A 42 0.73 11.40 7.88
C ARG A 42 -0.79 11.55 7.91
N GLU A 43 -1.29 12.54 7.17
CA GLU A 43 -2.73 12.75 7.04
C GLU A 43 -3.36 11.62 6.21
N LEU A 44 -4.37 10.94 6.76
CA LEU A 44 -4.96 9.76 6.11
C LEU A 44 -5.62 10.07 4.76
N HIS A 45 -6.13 11.29 4.55
CA HIS A 45 -6.70 11.68 3.27
C HIS A 45 -5.65 11.81 2.15
N ARG A 46 -4.36 11.73 2.48
CA ARG A 46 -3.22 11.81 1.53
C ARG A 46 -2.34 10.56 1.57
N ALA A 47 -2.82 9.48 2.18
CA ALA A 47 -2.06 8.26 2.38
C ALA A 47 -2.71 7.09 1.65
N VAL A 48 -1.88 6.28 1.01
CA VAL A 48 -2.29 5.03 0.35
C VAL A 48 -1.39 3.91 0.86
N ILE A 49 -1.99 2.73 1.10
CA ILE A 49 -1.26 1.50 1.38
C ILE A 49 -1.52 0.47 0.27
N VAL A 50 -0.44 -0.12 -0.25
CA VAL A 50 -0.48 -1.21 -1.23
C VAL A 50 0.02 -2.46 -0.53
N ASP A 51 -0.80 -3.51 -0.46
CA ASP A 51 -0.47 -4.74 0.25
C ASP A 51 -1.32 -5.91 -0.27
N ASP A 52 -0.73 -7.09 -0.28
CA ASP A 52 -1.38 -8.34 -0.69
C ASP A 52 -2.14 -9.03 0.45
N ASN A 53 -1.97 -8.59 1.70
CA ASN A 53 -2.62 -9.15 2.87
C ASN A 53 -3.65 -8.17 3.48
N PRO A 54 -4.97 -8.46 3.35
CA PRO A 54 -6.03 -7.64 3.94
C PRO A 54 -5.92 -7.38 5.45
N ASN A 55 -5.28 -8.29 6.20
CA ASN A 55 -5.10 -8.08 7.64
C ASN A 55 -4.11 -6.94 7.92
N ALA A 56 -3.14 -6.71 7.03
CA ALA A 56 -2.08 -5.73 7.23
C ALA A 56 -2.59 -4.28 7.22
N TYR A 57 -3.71 -4.00 6.54
CA TYR A 57 -4.35 -2.67 6.51
C TYR A 57 -5.74 -2.66 7.15
N SER A 58 -6.06 -3.65 7.99
CA SER A 58 -7.39 -3.80 8.60
C SER A 58 -7.87 -2.61 9.43
N LEU A 59 -6.98 -1.71 9.89
CA LEU A 59 -7.35 -0.49 10.60
C LEU A 59 -7.74 0.68 9.67
N GLN A 60 -7.34 0.66 8.40
CA GLN A 60 -7.63 1.69 7.40
C GLN A 60 -7.88 1.07 6.01
N PRO A 61 -8.91 0.19 5.85
CA PRO A 61 -9.19 -0.48 4.58
C PRO A 61 -9.56 0.48 3.43
N GLU A 62 -10.07 1.67 3.75
CA GLU A 62 -10.40 2.73 2.79
C GLU A 62 -9.16 3.37 2.15
N ASN A 63 -8.00 3.28 2.81
CA ASN A 63 -6.71 3.72 2.29
C ASN A 63 -6.01 2.66 1.43
N ALA A 64 -6.59 1.46 1.32
CA ALA A 64 -5.92 0.31 0.74
C ALA A 64 -6.22 0.12 -0.76
N VAL A 65 -5.14 -0.05 -1.51
CA VAL A 65 -5.13 -0.64 -2.85
C VAL A 65 -4.67 -2.10 -2.69
N PRO A 66 -5.59 -3.08 -2.65
CA PRO A 66 -5.21 -4.48 -2.58
C PRO A 66 -4.51 -4.89 -3.87
N VAL A 67 -3.51 -5.76 -3.75
CA VAL A 67 -2.83 -6.39 -4.89
C VAL A 67 -2.83 -7.91 -4.74
N ALA A 68 -2.74 -8.63 -5.84
CA ALA A 68 -2.50 -10.07 -5.79
C ALA A 68 -1.06 -10.36 -5.33
N PRO A 69 -0.81 -11.45 -4.57
CA PRO A 69 0.54 -11.90 -4.31
C PRO A 69 1.24 -12.26 -5.63
N PHE A 70 2.45 -11.74 -5.84
CA PHE A 70 3.27 -12.12 -6.99
C PHE A 70 3.84 -13.53 -6.81
N ILE A 71 3.58 -14.42 -7.77
CA ILE A 71 4.06 -15.81 -7.76
C ILE A 71 4.65 -16.16 -9.14
N ASP A 72 5.91 -15.78 -9.37
CA ASP A 72 6.74 -16.18 -10.52
C ASP A 72 6.05 -16.04 -11.90
N ASP A 73 5.29 -14.96 -12.10
CA ASP A 73 4.60 -14.68 -13.35
C ASP A 73 5.21 -13.47 -14.06
N ALA A 74 5.91 -13.73 -15.16
CA ALA A 74 6.50 -12.66 -15.98
C ALA A 74 5.46 -11.77 -16.69
N ASN A 75 4.19 -12.18 -16.72
CA ASN A 75 3.09 -11.40 -17.30
C ASN A 75 2.26 -10.68 -16.22
N ASP A 76 2.68 -10.70 -14.96
CA ASP A 76 2.01 -9.94 -13.89
C ASP A 76 1.97 -8.44 -14.22
N GLN A 77 0.80 -7.83 -14.06
CA GLN A 77 0.56 -6.42 -14.31
C GLN A 77 0.04 -5.66 -13.08
N GLU A 78 0.16 -6.24 -11.88
CA GLU A 78 -0.42 -5.64 -10.67
C GLU A 78 0.20 -4.28 -10.34
N LEU A 79 1.52 -4.12 -10.53
CA LEU A 79 2.18 -2.83 -10.31
C LEU A 79 1.79 -1.78 -11.37
N GLU A 80 1.55 -2.18 -12.61
CA GLU A 80 1.06 -1.27 -13.67
C GLU A 80 -0.36 -0.78 -13.32
N ARG A 81 -1.22 -1.68 -12.83
CA ARG A 81 -2.54 -1.34 -12.30
C ARG A 81 -2.45 -0.37 -11.12
N VAL A 82 -1.56 -0.63 -10.16
CA VAL A 82 -1.30 0.26 -9.01
C VAL A 82 -0.86 1.65 -9.49
N MET A 83 0.05 1.73 -10.46
CA MET A 83 0.47 3.02 -11.03
C MET A 83 -0.72 3.81 -11.59
N GLY A 84 -1.64 3.15 -12.30
CA GLY A 84 -2.86 3.79 -12.81
C GLY A 84 -3.73 4.39 -11.70
N ILE A 85 -3.92 3.65 -10.60
CA ILE A 85 -4.70 4.13 -9.44
C ILE A 85 -4.01 5.30 -8.76
N LEU A 86 -2.69 5.22 -8.57
CA LEU A 86 -1.93 6.30 -7.93
C LEU A 86 -1.95 7.58 -8.77
N ALA A 87 -1.94 7.47 -10.11
CA ALA A 87 -2.10 8.61 -11.00
C ALA A 87 -3.48 9.27 -10.85
N ILE A 88 -4.56 8.49 -10.76
CA ILE A 88 -5.90 9.02 -10.48
C ILE A 88 -5.97 9.65 -9.09
N ALA A 89 -5.41 8.99 -8.08
CA ALA A 89 -5.44 9.47 -6.70
C ALA A 89 -4.70 10.80 -6.51
N ALA A 90 -3.69 11.08 -7.33
CA ALA A 90 -2.98 12.35 -7.31
C ALA A 90 -3.85 13.55 -7.73
N GLU A 91 -4.95 13.32 -8.44
CA GLU A 91 -5.88 14.36 -8.89
C GLU A 91 -7.02 14.64 -7.89
N PHE A 92 -7.10 13.87 -6.80
CA PHE A 92 -8.15 14.01 -5.78
C PHE A 92 -7.59 14.69 -4.52
N ASP A 93 -8.41 15.54 -3.90
CA ASP A 93 -8.09 16.13 -2.59
C ASP A 93 -7.99 15.04 -1.51
N ASP A 94 -8.81 13.98 -1.62
CA ASP A 94 -8.78 12.81 -0.74
C ASP A 94 -8.54 11.53 -1.54
N THR A 95 -7.41 10.86 -1.28
CA THR A 95 -7.03 9.65 -1.99
C THR A 95 -8.02 8.50 -1.77
N ARG A 96 -8.81 8.53 -0.70
CA ARG A 96 -9.82 7.50 -0.39
C ARG A 96 -11.01 7.59 -1.35
N ASP A 97 -11.36 8.80 -1.79
CA ASP A 97 -12.41 9.01 -2.79
C ASP A 97 -11.97 8.47 -4.16
N ALA A 98 -10.71 8.68 -4.54
CA ALA A 98 -10.14 8.08 -5.75
C ALA A 98 -10.12 6.54 -5.70
N ILE A 99 -9.70 5.95 -4.58
CA ILE A 99 -9.69 4.49 -4.40
C ILE A 99 -11.11 3.93 -4.51
N LYS A 100 -12.09 4.59 -3.88
CA LYS A 100 -13.49 4.21 -3.98
C LYS A 100 -14.00 4.30 -5.43
N HIS A 101 -13.75 5.43 -6.10
CA HIS A 101 -14.13 5.64 -7.48
C HIS A 101 -13.56 4.57 -8.41
N TYR A 102 -12.28 4.22 -8.24
CA TYR A 102 -11.65 3.17 -9.02
C TYR A 102 -12.28 1.79 -8.77
N LYS A 103 -12.57 1.44 -7.51
CA LYS A 103 -13.25 0.17 -7.16
C LYS A 103 -14.62 0.10 -7.83
N ASP A 104 -15.39 1.17 -7.76
CA ASP A 104 -16.72 1.26 -8.38
C ASP A 104 -16.64 1.08 -9.91
N LEU A 105 -15.60 1.61 -10.58
CA LEU A 105 -15.38 1.44 -12.02
C LEU A 105 -15.03 -0.01 -12.40
N VAL A 106 -14.16 -0.65 -11.62
CA VAL A 106 -13.74 -2.04 -11.88
C VAL A 106 -14.88 -3.02 -11.61
N GLU A 107 -15.67 -2.83 -10.56
CA GLU A 107 -16.83 -3.69 -10.25
C GLU A 107 -17.98 -3.53 -11.26
N ALA A 108 -18.02 -2.43 -11.99
CA ALA A 108 -19.01 -2.18 -13.04
C ALA A 108 -18.66 -2.76 -14.42
N THR A 109 -17.46 -3.35 -14.58
CA THR A 109 -16.95 -3.93 -15.84
C THR A 109 -16.93 -5.45 -15.78
#